data_AF-A0A1I5W8L5-F1
#
_entry.id   AF-A0A1I5W8L5-F1
#
_cell.length_a   1.000
_cell.length_b   1.000
_cell.length_c   1.000
_cell.angle_alpha   90.00
_cell.angle_beta   90.00
_cell.angle_gamma   90.00
#
_symmetry.space_group_name_H-M   'P 1'
#
loop_
_entity.id
_entity.type
_entity.pdbx_description
1 polymer ?
#
loop_
_entity_poly.entity_id
_entity_poly.type
_entity_poly.pdbx_seq_one_letter_code
_entity_poly.pdbx_strand_id
1 'polypeptide(L)'
;MKHRIVSAVAFALVFGGAAVAGPEPHPETVRYVPAISDATIERFAETAIAVSKIRKDYMMRYYEVDNDADRASLIAEANARLSAHVAATPGLSFSEYQRINRDAQEDPVLNARIARALKAHLGTDQ
;
A
#
# COMPACT_ATOMS: atom_id res chain seq x y z
N MET A 1 28.01 -16.02 23.50
CA MET A 1 26.88 -16.97 23.62
C MET A 1 26.09 -16.88 22.32
N LYS A 2 26.28 -17.74 21.31
CA LYS A 2 25.89 -19.16 21.17
C LYS A 2 24.35 -19.37 21.19
N HIS A 3 23.80 -19.49 19.97
CA HIS A 3 22.57 -20.17 19.54
C HIS A 3 21.24 -19.50 19.92
N ARG A 4 20.21 -19.48 19.05
CA ARG A 4 19.47 -20.67 18.62
C ARG A 4 18.81 -20.51 17.24
N ILE A 5 19.12 -21.47 16.38
CA ILE A 5 18.37 -21.87 15.20
C ILE A 5 17.01 -22.38 15.70
N VAL A 6 15.91 -21.81 15.22
CA VAL A 6 14.58 -22.43 15.37
C VAL A 6 14.33 -23.24 14.09
N SER A 7 14.77 -24.49 14.13
CA SER A 7 14.36 -25.51 13.17
C SER A 7 12.87 -25.77 13.35
N ALA A 8 12.05 -25.42 12.37
CA ALA A 8 10.74 -26.03 12.21
C ALA A 8 10.94 -27.33 11.43
N VAL A 9 10.95 -28.45 12.14
CA VAL A 9 10.86 -29.79 11.57
C VAL A 9 9.45 -29.95 11.01
N ALA A 10 9.31 -29.92 9.68
CA ALA A 10 8.08 -30.37 9.03
C ALA A 10 8.20 -31.88 8.79
N PHE A 11 7.43 -32.65 9.55
CA PHE A 11 7.26 -34.09 9.37
C PHE A 11 6.38 -34.30 8.11
N ALA A 12 7.01 -34.54 6.96
CA ALA A 12 6.30 -34.92 5.74
C ALA A 12 6.15 -36.46 5.71
N LEU A 13 4.92 -36.94 5.86
CA LEU A 13 4.57 -38.34 5.61
C LEU A 13 4.61 -38.60 4.10
N VAL A 14 5.55 -39.46 3.70
CA VAL A 14 5.75 -39.95 2.33
C VAL A 14 4.73 -41.04 2.02
N PHE A 15 4.03 -40.92 0.90
CA PHE A 15 3.49 -42.06 0.15
C PHE A 15 3.77 -41.88 -1.35
N GLY A 16 4.63 -42.76 -1.88
CA GLY A 16 4.53 -43.31 -3.24
C GLY A 16 5.05 -42.50 -4.43
N GLY A 17 6.33 -42.70 -4.78
CA GLY A 17 6.73 -43.09 -6.14
C GLY A 17 6.63 -42.09 -7.30
N ALA A 18 7.55 -41.12 -7.36
CA ALA A 18 8.21 -40.66 -8.59
C ALA A 18 9.48 -39.90 -8.17
N ALA A 19 10.59 -40.06 -8.90
CA ALA A 19 11.83 -39.36 -8.61
C ALA A 19 11.61 -37.83 -8.66
N VAL A 20 11.59 -37.18 -7.49
CA VAL A 20 11.57 -35.73 -7.40
C VAL A 20 12.96 -35.21 -7.76
N ALA A 21 13.10 -34.71 -8.98
CA ALA A 21 14.21 -33.83 -9.31
C ALA A 21 14.21 -32.70 -8.28
N GLY A 22 15.33 -32.50 -7.58
CA GLY A 22 15.49 -31.44 -6.60
C GLY A 22 15.21 -30.07 -7.24
N PRO A 23 14.85 -29.05 -6.46
CA PRO A 23 14.67 -27.70 -7.00
C PRO A 23 15.98 -27.26 -7.64
N GLU A 24 15.99 -27.18 -8.97
CA GLU A 24 17.07 -26.50 -9.69
C GLU A 24 17.11 -25.04 -9.25
N PRO A 25 18.30 -24.47 -8.98
CA PRO A 25 18.45 -23.06 -8.69
C PRO A 25 17.96 -22.28 -9.90
N HIS A 26 16.71 -21.81 -9.83
CA HIS A 26 16.19 -20.88 -10.82
C HIS A 26 17.04 -19.61 -10.71
N PRO A 27 17.56 -19.08 -11.83
CA PRO A 27 18.22 -17.79 -11.79
C PRO A 27 17.23 -16.79 -11.18
N GLU A 28 17.64 -16.13 -10.10
CA GLU A 28 16.91 -14.98 -9.58
C GLU A 28 16.84 -13.95 -10.71
N THR A 29 15.73 -13.94 -11.42
CA THR A 29 15.43 -12.87 -12.35
C THR A 29 15.35 -11.61 -11.51
N VAL A 30 16.41 -10.79 -11.55
CA VAL A 30 16.42 -9.46 -10.95
C VAL A 30 15.27 -8.69 -11.58
N ARG A 31 14.15 -8.57 -10.86
CA ARG A 31 13.03 -7.73 -11.29
C ARG A 31 13.49 -6.29 -11.23
N TYR A 32 13.74 -5.70 -12.40
CA TYR A 32 13.88 -4.26 -12.51
C TYR A 32 12.55 -3.62 -12.11
N VAL A 33 12.53 -2.90 -10.99
CA VAL A 33 11.42 -2.04 -10.59
C VAL A 33 11.74 -0.63 -11.10
N PRO A 34 10.98 -0.08 -12.06
CA PRO A 34 11.21 1.28 -12.53
C PRO A 34 11.13 2.27 -11.37
N ALA A 35 12.03 3.25 -11.36
CA ALA A 35 12.00 4.33 -10.39
C ALA A 35 10.68 5.13 -10.51
N ILE A 36 10.15 5.58 -9.37
CA ILE A 36 8.93 6.38 -9.34
C ILE A 36 9.23 7.80 -9.85
N SER A 37 8.53 8.20 -10.91
CA SER A 37 8.70 9.50 -11.57
C SER A 37 8.17 10.66 -10.71
N ASP A 38 8.65 11.88 -10.95
CA ASP A 38 8.14 13.07 -10.24
C ASP A 38 6.66 13.34 -10.54
N ALA A 39 6.22 13.18 -11.80
CA ALA A 39 4.81 13.32 -12.16
C ALA A 39 3.91 12.32 -11.40
N THR A 40 4.37 11.08 -11.20
CA THR A 40 3.65 10.10 -10.39
C THR A 40 3.59 10.51 -8.91
N ILE A 41 4.66 11.13 -8.39
CA ILE A 41 4.69 11.63 -7.01
C ILE A 41 3.74 12.81 -6.82
N GLU A 42 3.64 13.71 -7.80
CA GLU A 42 2.67 14.80 -7.78
C GLU A 42 1.23 14.27 -7.75
N ARG A 43 0.89 13.34 -8.65
CA ARG A 43 -0.43 12.69 -8.65
C ARG A 43 -0.71 11.95 -7.35
N PHE A 44 0.29 11.27 -6.79
CA PHE A 44 0.18 10.63 -5.50
C PHE A 44 -0.10 11.63 -4.37
N ALA A 45 0.61 12.75 -4.33
CA ALA A 45 0.44 13.78 -3.30
C ALA A 45 -0.95 14.43 -3.38
N GLU A 46 -1.40 14.81 -4.57
CA GLU A 46 -2.75 15.31 -4.83
C GLU A 46 -3.83 14.32 -4.35
N THR A 47 -3.69 13.05 -4.74
CA THR A 47 -4.60 11.98 -4.34
C THR A 47 -4.60 11.74 -2.84
N ALA A 48 -3.43 11.76 -2.19
CA ALA A 48 -3.28 11.54 -0.76
C ALA A 48 -3.98 12.64 0.06
N ILE A 49 -3.94 13.89 -0.41
CA ILE A 49 -4.67 15.01 0.21
C ILE A 49 -6.18 14.76 0.12
N ALA A 50 -6.70 14.39 -1.05
CA ALA A 50 -8.12 14.10 -1.22
C ALA A 50 -8.58 12.88 -0.41
N VAL A 51 -7.78 11.81 -0.37
CA VAL A 51 -8.00 10.64 0.49
C VAL A 51 -8.05 11.04 1.97
N SER A 52 -7.17 11.93 2.41
CA SER A 52 -7.17 12.45 3.78
C SER A 52 -8.45 13.24 4.10
N LYS A 53 -8.89 14.11 3.18
CA LYS A 53 -10.16 14.87 3.32
C LYS A 53 -11.35 13.91 3.45
N ILE A 54 -11.47 12.93 2.54
CA ILE A 54 -12.53 11.91 2.61
C ILE A 54 -12.49 11.18 3.96
N ARG A 55 -11.33 10.68 4.40
CA ARG A 55 -11.24 9.99 5.70
C ARG A 55 -11.68 10.86 6.87
N LYS A 56 -11.28 12.13 6.88
CA LYS A 56 -11.67 13.08 7.93
C LYS A 56 -13.19 13.28 7.97
N ASP A 57 -13.82 13.46 6.81
CA ASP A 57 -15.27 13.67 6.71
C ASP A 57 -16.05 12.45 7.22
N TYR A 58 -15.63 11.24 6.85
CA TYR A 58 -16.27 10.01 7.33
C TYR A 58 -16.01 9.73 8.80
N MET A 59 -14.83 10.08 9.33
CA MET A 59 -14.56 9.95 10.76
C MET A 59 -15.46 10.87 11.59
N MET A 60 -15.73 12.09 11.12
CA MET A 60 -16.68 12.98 11.78
C MET A 60 -18.08 12.34 11.81
N ARG A 61 -18.59 11.89 10.67
CA ARG A 61 -19.90 11.19 10.56
C ARG A 61 -19.96 9.92 11.42
N TYR A 62 -18.85 9.18 11.52
CA TYR A 62 -18.76 7.94 12.30
C TYR A 62 -19.01 8.18 13.80
N TYR A 63 -18.55 9.31 14.34
CA TYR A 63 -18.78 9.67 15.74
C TYR A 63 -20.15 10.32 15.99
N GLU A 64 -20.87 10.71 14.94
CA GLU A 64 -22.22 11.27 15.03
C GLU A 64 -23.32 10.19 15.06
N VAL A 65 -23.00 8.95 14.67
CA VAL A 65 -23.95 7.84 14.65
C VAL A 65 -23.83 6.94 15.88
N ASP A 66 -24.97 6.60 16.50
CA ASP A 66 -24.99 5.88 17.78
C ASP A 66 -24.90 4.35 17.66
N ASN A 67 -25.34 3.78 16.52
CA ASN A 67 -25.42 2.33 16.35
C ASN A 67 -24.32 1.75 15.45
N ASP A 68 -24.00 0.48 15.69
CA ASP A 68 -22.91 -0.21 15.00
C ASP A 68 -23.20 -0.51 13.52
N ALA A 69 -24.48 -0.69 13.15
CA ALA A 69 -24.85 -0.99 11.77
C ALA A 69 -24.59 0.21 10.86
N ASP A 70 -24.96 1.42 11.30
CA ASP A 70 -24.71 2.66 10.56
C ASP A 70 -23.22 2.99 10.53
N ARG A 71 -22.49 2.75 11.63
CA ARG A 71 -21.02 2.85 11.66
C ARG A 71 -20.36 1.93 10.63
N ALA A 72 -20.81 0.68 10.53
CA ALA A 72 -20.29 -0.26 9.53
C ALA A 72 -20.62 0.19 8.09
N SER A 73 -21.82 0.72 7.86
CA SER A 73 -22.23 1.28 6.57
C SER A 73 -21.35 2.47 6.15
N LEU A 74 -21.06 3.39 7.08
CA LEU A 74 -20.15 4.52 6.85
C LEU A 74 -18.73 4.08 6.48
N ILE A 75 -18.21 3.04 7.14
CA ILE A 75 -16.89 2.49 6.80
C ILE A 75 -16.90 1.90 5.38
N ALA A 76 -17.95 1.18 5.00
CA ALA A 76 -18.07 0.61 3.66
C ALA A 76 -18.16 1.72 2.58
N GLU A 77 -18.98 2.75 2.83
CA GLU A 77 -19.13 3.91 1.95
C GLU A 77 -17.79 4.67 1.80
N ALA A 78 -17.07 4.88 2.90
CA ALA A 78 -15.74 5.50 2.89
C ALA A 78 -14.76 4.70 2.01
N ASN A 79 -14.68 3.37 2.20
CA ASN A 79 -13.79 2.51 1.44
C ASN A 79 -14.11 2.53 -0.06
N ALA A 80 -15.40 2.50 -0.42
CA ALA A 80 -15.84 2.61 -1.81
C ALA A 80 -15.43 3.96 -2.41
N ARG A 81 -15.66 5.07 -1.69
CA ARG A 81 -15.33 6.41 -2.17
C ARG A 81 -13.83 6.63 -2.32
N LEU A 82 -13.03 6.15 -1.38
CA LEU A 82 -11.57 6.21 -1.44
C LEU A 82 -11.05 5.43 -2.66
N SER A 83 -11.53 4.21 -2.86
CA SER A 83 -11.11 3.36 -3.99
C SER A 83 -11.48 3.97 -5.33
N ALA A 84 -12.70 4.51 -5.45
CA ALA A 84 -13.16 5.21 -6.64
C ALA A 84 -12.31 6.45 -6.95
N HIS A 85 -11.91 7.21 -5.92
CA HIS A 85 -11.09 8.41 -6.10
C HIS A 85 -9.69 8.06 -6.64
N VAL A 86 -9.03 7.06 -6.06
CA VAL A 86 -7.71 6.61 -6.56
C VAL A 86 -7.83 6.06 -7.98
N ALA A 87 -8.85 5.25 -8.27
CA ALA A 87 -9.07 4.68 -9.61
C ALA A 87 -9.34 5.75 -10.68
N ALA A 88 -9.92 6.89 -10.30
CA ALA A 88 -10.18 8.01 -11.20
C ALA A 88 -8.96 8.91 -11.44
N THR A 89 -7.83 8.69 -10.77
CA THR A 89 -6.65 9.54 -10.87
C THR A 89 -5.83 9.19 -12.12
N PRO A 90 -5.72 10.08 -13.12
CA PRO A 90 -4.90 9.82 -14.30
C PRO A 90 -3.42 9.70 -13.95
N GLY A 91 -2.76 8.67 -14.47
CA GLY A 91 -1.32 8.45 -14.23
C GLY A 91 -0.99 7.87 -12.86
N LEU A 92 -1.99 7.38 -12.11
CA LEU A 92 -1.78 6.69 -10.84
C LEU A 92 -2.79 5.54 -10.67
N SER A 93 -2.33 4.31 -10.88
CA SER A 93 -3.17 3.15 -10.57
C SER A 93 -3.26 2.90 -9.06
N PHE A 94 -4.28 2.15 -8.63
CA PHE A 94 -4.42 1.74 -7.22
C PHE A 94 -3.22 0.91 -6.74
N SER A 95 -2.66 0.06 -7.60
CA SER A 95 -1.45 -0.73 -7.30
C SER A 95 -0.24 0.18 -7.10
N GLU A 96 -0.09 1.21 -7.93
CA GLU A 96 0.99 2.20 -7.77
C GLU A 96 0.82 3.04 -6.52
N TYR A 97 -0.40 3.47 -6.21
CA TYR A 97 -0.70 4.17 -4.96
C TYR A 97 -0.29 3.33 -3.74
N GLN A 98 -0.63 2.04 -3.71
CA GLN A 98 -0.22 1.13 -2.63
C GLN A 98 1.30 0.92 -2.59
N ARG A 99 1.92 0.73 -3.75
CA ARG A 99 3.37 0.58 -3.87
C ARG A 99 4.08 1.80 -3.28
N ILE A 100 3.70 3.01 -3.69
CA ILE A 100 4.31 4.24 -3.20
C ILE A 100 4.14 4.38 -1.68
N ASN A 101 2.97 4.03 -1.13
CA ASN A 101 2.76 4.04 0.32
C ASN A 101 3.70 3.12 1.09
N ARG A 102 3.94 1.90 0.59
CA ARG A 102 4.87 0.96 1.20
C ARG A 102 6.31 1.42 1.02
N ASP A 103 6.69 1.71 -0.22
CA ASP A 103 8.08 2.05 -0.57
C ASP A 103 8.53 3.33 0.17
N ALA A 104 7.63 4.30 0.39
CA ALA A 104 7.94 5.53 1.14
C ALA A 104 8.20 5.32 2.65
N GLN A 105 7.88 4.15 3.19
CA GLN A 105 8.24 3.79 4.58
C GLN A 105 9.68 3.26 4.67
N GLU A 106 10.18 2.69 3.58
CA GLU A 106 11.48 2.02 3.51
C GLU A 106 12.53 2.88 2.78
N ASP A 107 12.10 3.84 1.96
CA ASP A 107 12.94 4.75 1.18
C ASP A 107 12.80 6.21 1.69
N PRO A 108 13.78 6.71 2.48
CA PRO A 108 13.78 8.08 2.97
C PRO A 108 13.85 9.15 1.87
N VAL A 109 14.46 8.83 0.71
CA VAL A 109 14.59 9.77 -0.41
C VAL A 109 13.24 9.94 -1.09
N LEU A 110 12.53 8.84 -1.32
CA LEU A 110 11.15 8.87 -1.81
C LEU A 110 10.22 9.60 -0.83
N ASN A 111 10.34 9.32 0.47
CA ASN A 111 9.56 10.00 1.51
C ASN A 111 9.75 11.53 1.45
N ALA A 112 11.01 11.99 1.35
CA ALA A 112 11.31 13.41 1.24
C ALA A 112 10.77 14.05 -0.04
N ARG A 113 10.75 13.32 -1.17
CA ARG A 113 10.13 13.80 -2.43
C ARG A 113 8.62 13.96 -2.27
N ILE A 114 7.94 12.97 -1.69
CA ILE A 114 6.49 13.02 -1.40
C ILE A 114 6.18 14.19 -0.45
N ALA A 115 6.96 14.36 0.62
CA ALA A 115 6.75 15.45 1.58
C ALA A 115 6.85 16.84 0.91
N ARG A 116 7.80 17.02 -0.03
CA ARG A 116 7.90 18.25 -0.82
C ARG A 116 6.69 18.46 -1.72
N ALA A 117 6.23 17.43 -2.42
CA ALA A 117 5.04 17.51 -3.27
C ALA A 117 3.79 17.84 -2.44
N LEU A 118 3.58 17.18 -1.29
CA LEU A 118 2.49 17.49 -0.36
C LEU A 118 2.54 18.95 0.10
N LYS A 119 3.71 19.45 0.52
CA LYS A 119 3.87 20.85 0.93
C LYS A 119 3.54 21.81 -0.21
N ALA A 120 3.97 21.51 -1.43
CA ALA A 120 3.68 22.34 -2.60
C ALA A 120 2.16 22.45 -2.82
N HIS A 121 1.45 21.33 -2.86
CA HIS A 121 -0.01 21.30 -3.06
C HIS A 121 -0.79 21.98 -1.92
N LEU A 122 -0.35 21.82 -0.67
CA LEU A 122 -0.99 22.47 0.47
C LEU A 122 -0.71 23.98 0.53
N GLY A 123 0.41 24.44 -0.05
CA GLY A 123 0.78 25.85 -0.11
C GLY A 123 0.17 26.61 -1.29
N THR A 124 -0.31 25.92 -2.33
CA THR A 124 -0.99 26.52 -3.49
C THR A 124 -2.50 26.72 -3.30
N ASP A 125 -3.09 26.21 -2.21
CA ASP A 125 -4.50 26.38 -1.84
C ASP A 125 -4.76 27.69 -1.02
N GLN A 126 -3.85 28.68 -1.08
CA GLN A 126 -3.94 30.00 -0.41
C GLN A 126 -4.24 31.12 -1.41
#